data_AF-A0A2P2K6J1-F1
#
_entry.id   AF-A0A2P2K6J1-F1
#
_cell.length_a   1.000
_cell.length_b   1.000
_cell.length_c   1.000
_cell.angle_alpha   90.00
_cell.angle_beta   90.00
_cell.angle_gamma   90.00
#
_symmetry.space_group_name_H-M   'P 1'
#
loop_
_entity.id
_entity.type
_entity.pdbx_description
1 polymer ?
#
loop_
_entity_poly.entity_id
_entity_poly.type
_entity_poly.pdbx_seq_one_letter_code
_entity_poly.pdbx_strand_id
1 'polypeptide(L)'
;MSKGPGLFSDLGKKAKDLLSRDFLSDQKITISTSTESGVALTSNLVTRGGLSSGDVTAQYKHKNAVFDVKLDTGSNIITKLSITDIPPSTKAIASLILPDYNSGKLEVQYFHEHASFTTAVGLKKHPALDFSVAIGTPSIAFGAEATYITTSGELAKYNAGVSLTKPDSNASVILADKGDSIRVSYLHHLTHLNGGSVVGEIRVVHQ
;
A
#
# COMPACT_ATOMS: atom_id res chain seq x y z
N MET A 1 -8.73 -4.84 -17.08
CA MET A 1 -8.96 -4.35 -15.70
C MET A 1 -9.59 -5.49 -14.92
N SER A 2 -9.01 -5.86 -13.78
CA SER A 2 -9.52 -6.97 -12.96
C SER A 2 -10.99 -6.72 -12.60
N LYS A 3 -11.87 -7.68 -12.91
CA LYS A 3 -13.27 -7.68 -12.44
C LYS A 3 -13.39 -8.08 -10.96
N GLY A 4 -12.28 -8.42 -10.31
CA GLY A 4 -12.24 -8.89 -8.94
C GLY A 4 -11.97 -7.80 -7.90
N PRO A 5 -11.96 -8.21 -6.61
CA PRO A 5 -11.70 -7.30 -5.51
C PRO A 5 -10.24 -6.80 -5.56
N GLY A 6 -10.00 -5.62 -4.96
CA GLY A 6 -8.65 -5.15 -4.69
C GLY A 6 -7.90 -6.06 -3.71
N LEU A 7 -6.64 -5.75 -3.42
CA LEU A 7 -5.89 -6.41 -2.35
C LEU A 7 -6.48 -6.06 -0.99
N PHE A 8 -6.26 -6.90 0.02
CA PHE A 8 -6.60 -6.56 1.42
C PHE A 8 -6.02 -5.19 1.82
N SER A 9 -4.78 -4.90 1.43
CA SER A 9 -4.11 -3.62 1.69
C SER A 9 -4.75 -2.39 1.02
N ASP A 10 -5.69 -2.60 0.08
CA ASP A 10 -6.45 -1.53 -0.57
C ASP A 10 -7.74 -1.18 0.18
N LEU A 11 -8.20 -2.05 1.10
CA LEU A 11 -9.38 -1.79 1.92
C LEU A 11 -9.14 -0.54 2.78
N GLY A 12 -10.02 0.46 2.65
CA GLY A 12 -9.91 1.74 3.36
C GLY A 12 -8.78 2.65 2.89
N LYS A 13 -7.96 2.23 1.92
CA LYS A 13 -6.84 3.03 1.41
C LYS A 13 -7.32 4.34 0.80
N LYS A 14 -8.46 4.36 0.09
CA LYS A 14 -9.02 5.58 -0.51
C LYS A 14 -9.30 6.67 0.52
N ALA A 15 -9.96 6.32 1.62
CA ALA A 15 -10.26 7.25 2.71
C ALA A 15 -8.97 7.70 3.41
N LYS A 16 -8.08 6.75 3.73
CA LYS A 16 -6.79 7.04 4.36
C LYS A 16 -5.91 7.96 3.51
N ASP A 17 -5.85 7.72 2.20
CA ASP A 17 -5.08 8.54 1.27
C ASP A 17 -5.67 9.96 1.26
N LEU A 18 -6.99 10.17 1.21
CA LEU A 18 -7.54 11.53 1.26
C LEU A 18 -7.29 12.27 2.59
N LEU A 19 -7.25 11.54 3.71
CA LEU A 19 -6.97 12.13 5.03
C LEU A 19 -5.49 12.46 5.24
N SER A 20 -4.59 11.65 4.69
CA SER A 20 -3.16 11.69 5.04
C SER A 20 -2.25 12.14 3.91
N ARG A 21 -2.67 11.95 2.65
CA ARG A 21 -1.85 12.26 1.49
C ARG A 21 -1.82 13.77 1.32
N ASP A 22 -0.60 14.31 1.32
CA ASP A 22 -0.31 15.73 1.14
C ASP A 22 -0.84 16.66 2.24
N PHE A 23 -1.43 16.13 3.32
CA PHE A 23 -1.69 16.88 4.56
C PHE A 23 -0.38 17.11 5.31
N LEU A 24 0.30 18.18 4.92
CA LEU A 24 1.53 18.67 5.54
C LEU A 24 1.26 20.07 6.07
N SER A 25 1.51 20.24 7.37
CA SER A 25 1.28 21.53 8.05
C SER A 25 2.29 22.61 7.66
N ASP A 26 3.36 22.25 6.94
CA ASP A 26 4.50 23.12 6.61
C ASP A 26 4.63 23.27 5.08
N GLN A 27 5.58 22.56 4.44
CA GLN A 27 5.91 22.76 3.03
C GLN A 27 6.33 21.44 2.37
N LYS A 28 5.82 21.21 1.16
CA LYS A 28 6.23 20.10 0.29
C LYS A 28 6.46 20.61 -1.12
N ILE A 29 7.62 20.29 -1.65
CA ILE A 29 7.97 20.56 -3.04
C ILE A 29 8.18 19.20 -3.70
N THR A 30 7.43 18.93 -4.78
CA THR A 30 7.58 17.72 -5.59
C THR A 30 7.85 18.14 -7.03
N ILE A 31 8.99 17.69 -7.56
CA ILE A 31 9.38 17.90 -8.96
C ILE A 31 9.41 16.52 -9.62
N SER A 32 8.54 16.31 -10.61
CA SER A 32 8.48 15.07 -11.38
C SER A 32 8.78 15.36 -12.85
N THR A 33 9.63 14.53 -13.45
CA THR A 33 9.94 14.56 -14.87
C THR A 33 9.81 13.14 -15.41
N SER A 34 9.07 12.96 -16.50
CA SER A 34 8.90 11.68 -17.17
C SER A 34 9.32 11.79 -18.62
N THR A 35 10.02 10.78 -19.12
CA THR A 35 10.43 10.67 -20.52
C THR A 35 9.59 9.63 -21.25
N GLU A 36 9.47 9.77 -22.58
CA GLU A 36 8.80 8.77 -23.42
C GLU A 36 9.50 7.40 -23.40
N SER A 37 10.79 7.37 -23.08
CA SER A 37 11.59 6.14 -22.93
C SER A 37 11.22 5.30 -21.69
N GLY A 38 10.26 5.74 -20.88
CA GLY A 38 9.76 5.02 -19.71
C GLY A 38 10.50 5.31 -18.41
N VAL A 39 11.40 6.29 -18.39
CA VAL A 39 12.08 6.76 -17.17
C VAL A 39 11.27 7.90 -16.56
N ALA A 40 11.03 7.84 -15.25
CA ALA A 40 10.46 8.92 -14.47
C ALA A 40 11.34 9.22 -13.27
N LEU A 41 11.68 10.48 -13.07
CA LEU A 41 12.42 10.99 -11.92
C LEU A 41 11.48 11.87 -11.11
N THR A 42 11.36 11.59 -9.82
CA THR A 42 10.57 12.38 -8.88
C THR A 42 11.42 12.76 -7.69
N SER A 43 11.62 14.06 -7.48
CA SER A 43 12.32 14.60 -6.32
C SER A 43 11.32 15.25 -5.39
N ASN A 44 11.33 14.84 -4.13
CA ASN A 44 10.48 15.37 -3.07
C ASN A 44 11.35 16.04 -2.02
N LEU A 45 10.89 17.20 -1.54
CA LEU A 45 11.41 17.87 -0.37
C LEU A 45 10.23 18.14 0.56
N VAL A 46 10.34 17.68 1.79
CA VAL A 46 9.34 17.87 2.85
C VAL A 46 10.01 18.51 4.04
N THR A 47 9.42 19.59 4.53
CA THR A 47 9.76 20.20 5.82
C THR A 47 8.65 19.88 6.80
N ARG A 48 8.99 19.34 7.98
CA ARG A 48 8.06 19.10 9.08
C ARG A 48 8.68 19.55 10.39
N GLY A 49 8.06 20.54 11.05
CA GLY A 49 8.44 20.92 12.42
C GLY A 49 9.91 21.36 12.55
N GLY A 50 10.44 22.03 11.51
CA GLY A 50 11.83 22.50 11.45
C GLY A 50 12.85 21.48 10.93
N LEU A 51 12.47 20.22 10.70
CA LEU A 51 13.32 19.20 10.08
C LEU A 51 12.97 19.05 8.60
N SER A 52 13.97 19.16 7.73
CA SER A 52 13.85 18.96 6.29
C SER A 52 14.33 17.57 5.90
N SER A 53 13.49 16.81 5.22
CA SER A 53 13.80 15.51 4.62
C SER A 53 13.54 15.55 3.13
N GLY A 54 14.43 14.96 2.36
CA GLY A 54 14.30 14.87 0.91
C GLY A 54 14.37 13.43 0.44
N ASP A 55 13.69 13.14 -0.66
CA ASP A 55 13.85 11.89 -1.37
C ASP A 55 13.87 12.08 -2.88
N VAL A 56 14.62 11.21 -3.55
CA VAL A 56 14.68 11.14 -5.01
C VAL A 56 14.28 9.73 -5.41
N THR A 57 13.25 9.61 -6.22
CA THR A 57 12.76 8.35 -6.77
C THR A 57 12.99 8.33 -8.28
N ALA A 58 13.78 7.38 -8.75
CA ALA A 58 13.93 7.05 -10.16
C ALA A 58 13.14 5.77 -10.47
N GLN A 59 12.19 5.86 -11.39
CA GLN A 59 11.38 4.74 -11.87
C GLN A 59 11.72 4.48 -13.33
N TYR A 60 11.93 3.22 -13.69
CA TYR A 60 12.06 2.76 -15.05
C TYR A 60 10.98 1.73 -15.35
N LYS A 61 10.09 2.07 -16.27
CA LYS A 61 9.00 1.21 -16.71
C LYS A 61 9.28 0.72 -18.12
N HIS A 62 9.40 -0.59 -18.27
CA HIS A 62 9.56 -1.24 -19.57
C HIS A 62 8.65 -2.45 -19.68
N LYS A 63 7.70 -2.41 -20.62
CA LYS A 63 6.68 -3.45 -20.83
C LYS A 63 5.96 -3.77 -19.51
N ASN A 64 6.11 -5.00 -19.01
CA ASN A 64 5.47 -5.50 -17.79
C ASN A 64 6.37 -5.42 -16.55
N ALA A 65 7.57 -4.81 -16.67
CA ALA A 65 8.50 -4.64 -15.57
C ALA A 65 8.61 -3.16 -15.19
N VAL A 66 8.64 -2.91 -13.89
CA VAL A 66 8.89 -1.60 -13.29
C VAL A 66 10.01 -1.74 -12.28
N PHE A 67 11.05 -0.95 -12.44
CA PHE A 67 12.19 -0.88 -11.55
C PHE A 67 12.21 0.50 -10.89
N ASP A 68 12.04 0.54 -9.58
CA ASP A 68 12.05 1.77 -8.78
C ASP A 68 13.28 1.79 -7.88
N VAL A 69 13.98 2.91 -7.86
CA VAL A 69 15.07 3.20 -6.94
C VAL A 69 14.75 4.50 -6.22
N LYS A 70 14.59 4.43 -4.91
CA LYS A 70 14.36 5.59 -4.05
C LYS A 70 15.56 5.81 -3.15
N LEU A 71 16.10 7.01 -3.18
CA LEU A 71 17.14 7.50 -2.28
C LEU A 71 16.51 8.50 -1.31
N ASP A 72 16.72 8.29 -0.01
CA ASP A 72 16.26 9.20 1.04
C ASP A 72 17.44 9.91 1.72
N THR A 73 17.21 11.11 2.26
CA THR A 73 18.20 11.86 3.06
C THR A 73 18.77 11.09 4.26
N GLY A 74 18.07 10.07 4.76
CA GLY A 74 18.57 9.14 5.77
C GLY A 74 19.58 8.11 5.27
N SER A 75 20.18 8.32 4.08
CA SER A 75 21.14 7.38 3.44
C SER A 75 20.59 5.98 3.16
N ASN A 76 19.26 5.88 3.04
CA ASN A 76 18.59 4.64 2.68
C ASN A 76 18.37 4.59 1.17
N ILE A 77 18.81 3.50 0.54
CA ILE A 77 18.56 3.21 -0.88
C ILE A 77 17.53 2.09 -0.93
N ILE A 78 16.30 2.42 -1.30
CA ILE A 78 15.19 1.49 -1.41
C ILE A 78 15.03 1.12 -2.88
N THR A 79 15.39 -0.11 -3.22
CA THR A 79 15.23 -0.68 -4.56
C THR A 79 13.99 -1.56 -4.58
N LYS A 80 13.11 -1.38 -5.56
CA LYS A 80 11.93 -2.23 -5.78
C LYS A 80 11.85 -2.65 -7.25
N LEU A 81 11.64 -3.93 -7.48
CA LEU A 81 11.40 -4.50 -8.80
C LEU A 81 10.00 -5.11 -8.80
N SER A 82 9.10 -4.56 -9.61
CA SER A 82 7.75 -5.07 -9.81
C SER A 82 7.62 -5.65 -11.21
N ILE A 83 7.25 -6.92 -11.33
CA ILE A 83 6.97 -7.58 -12.60
C ILE A 83 5.50 -7.99 -12.59
N THR A 84 4.72 -7.48 -13.54
CA THR A 84 3.33 -7.86 -13.75
C THR A 84 3.23 -8.91 -14.86
N ASP A 85 2.13 -9.65 -14.90
CA ASP A 85 1.79 -10.59 -15.98
C ASP A 85 2.88 -11.64 -16.25
N ILE A 86 3.45 -12.25 -15.20
CA ILE A 86 4.33 -13.43 -15.37
C ILE A 86 3.48 -14.60 -15.89
N PRO A 87 2.45 -15.06 -15.14
CA PRO A 87 1.21 -15.56 -15.72
C PRO A 87 0.11 -14.48 -15.67
N PRO A 88 -0.99 -14.65 -16.43
CA PRO A 88 -2.10 -13.69 -16.45
C PRO A 88 -2.57 -13.35 -15.04
N SER A 89 -2.71 -12.06 -14.74
CA SER A 89 -3.24 -11.56 -13.46
C SER A 89 -2.36 -11.79 -12.23
N THR A 90 -1.06 -12.02 -12.39
CA THR A 90 -0.11 -12.12 -11.27
C THR A 90 0.88 -10.95 -11.28
N LYS A 91 1.27 -10.48 -10.10
CA LYS A 91 2.30 -9.46 -9.92
C LYS A 91 3.29 -9.91 -8.86
N ALA A 92 4.56 -9.98 -9.23
CA ALA A 92 5.66 -10.22 -8.30
C ALA A 92 6.36 -8.90 -7.98
N ILE A 93 6.76 -8.70 -6.73
CA ILE A 93 7.43 -7.51 -6.25
C ILE A 93 8.59 -7.95 -5.37
N ALA A 94 9.82 -7.64 -5.76
CA ALA A 94 11.00 -7.78 -4.91
C ALA A 94 11.40 -6.39 -4.40
N SER A 95 11.80 -6.29 -3.14
CA SER A 95 12.27 -5.02 -2.56
C SER A 95 13.46 -5.25 -1.62
N LEU A 96 14.36 -4.28 -1.57
CA LEU A 96 15.56 -4.28 -0.74
C LEU A 96 15.89 -2.85 -0.32
N ILE A 97 16.30 -2.66 0.93
CA ILE A 97 16.72 -1.37 1.50
C ILE A 97 18.19 -1.48 1.88
N LEU A 98 19.07 -0.79 1.17
CA LEU A 98 20.49 -0.71 1.50
C LEU A 98 20.74 0.49 2.42
N PRO A 99 21.69 0.40 3.38
CA PRO A 99 22.66 -0.68 3.59
C PRO A 99 22.14 -1.88 4.40
N ASP A 100 20.86 -1.93 4.78
CA ASP A 100 20.31 -3.05 5.54
C ASP A 100 20.09 -4.30 4.66
N TYR A 101 21.12 -5.14 4.52
CA TYR A 101 21.05 -6.38 3.73
C TYR A 101 19.98 -7.38 4.21
N ASN A 102 19.45 -7.21 5.42
CA ASN A 102 18.36 -8.03 5.96
C ASN A 102 16.96 -7.46 5.67
N SER A 103 16.83 -6.36 4.94
CA SER A 103 15.53 -5.73 4.63
C SER A 103 14.81 -6.35 3.42
N GLY A 104 15.44 -7.34 2.77
CA GLY A 104 14.91 -7.95 1.57
C GLY A 104 13.48 -8.47 1.79
N LYS A 105 12.58 -8.20 0.86
CA LYS A 105 11.19 -8.70 0.90
C LYS A 105 10.75 -9.09 -0.50
N LEU A 106 10.23 -10.31 -0.62
CA LEU A 106 9.64 -10.83 -1.85
C LEU A 106 8.13 -10.96 -1.65
N GLU A 107 7.35 -10.33 -2.50
CA GLU A 107 5.90 -10.33 -2.48
C GLU A 107 5.34 -10.84 -3.81
N VAL A 108 4.31 -11.67 -3.75
CA VAL A 108 3.60 -12.21 -4.90
C VAL A 108 2.11 -11.95 -4.69
N GLN A 109 1.50 -11.26 -5.63
CA GLN A 109 0.09 -10.92 -5.67
C GLN A 109 -0.57 -11.68 -6.83
N TYR A 110 -1.67 -12.34 -6.56
CA TYR A 110 -2.49 -13.03 -7.54
C TYR A 110 -3.88 -12.42 -7.55
N PHE A 111 -4.36 -12.02 -8.73
CA PHE A 111 -5.67 -11.43 -8.92
C PHE A 111 -6.54 -12.39 -9.72
N HIS A 112 -7.72 -12.68 -9.20
CA HIS A 112 -8.73 -13.51 -9.82
C HIS A 112 -10.04 -12.72 -9.96
N GLU A 113 -10.98 -13.19 -10.79
CA GLU A 113 -12.22 -12.45 -11.05
C GLU A 113 -13.09 -12.20 -9.80
N HIS A 114 -12.92 -12.97 -8.73
CA HIS A 114 -13.68 -12.83 -7.48
C HIS A 114 -12.82 -12.88 -6.21
N ALA A 115 -11.50 -13.00 -6.36
CA ALA A 115 -10.58 -13.14 -5.24
C ALA A 115 -9.24 -12.48 -5.56
N SER A 116 -8.56 -11.95 -4.56
CA SER A 116 -7.17 -11.55 -4.63
C SER A 116 -6.42 -12.22 -3.49
N PHE A 117 -5.20 -12.63 -3.79
CA PHE A 117 -4.33 -13.30 -2.85
C PHE A 117 -2.98 -12.60 -2.87
N THR A 118 -2.35 -12.45 -1.71
CA THR A 118 -1.01 -11.87 -1.63
C THR A 118 -0.22 -12.58 -0.55
N THR A 119 0.97 -13.01 -0.93
CA THR A 119 1.97 -13.59 -0.03
C THR A 119 3.21 -12.73 -0.07
N ALA A 120 3.80 -12.42 1.07
CA ALA A 120 5.10 -11.80 1.12
C ALA A 120 6.02 -12.47 2.15
N VAL A 121 7.28 -12.62 1.81
CA VAL A 121 8.31 -13.25 2.64
C VAL A 121 9.44 -12.25 2.84
N GLY A 122 9.81 -12.00 4.10
CA GLY A 122 11.02 -11.27 4.44
C GLY A 122 12.27 -12.16 4.32
N LEU A 123 13.26 -11.73 3.54
CA LEU A 123 14.56 -12.34 3.33
C LEU A 123 15.54 -11.87 4.42
N LYS A 124 15.20 -12.14 5.68
CA LYS A 124 15.97 -11.73 6.87
C LYS A 124 16.27 -12.93 7.76
N LYS A 125 17.22 -12.80 8.71
CA LYS A 125 17.55 -13.87 9.68
C LYS A 125 16.31 -14.47 10.38
N HIS A 126 15.28 -13.65 10.57
CA HIS A 126 13.98 -14.05 11.11
C HIS A 126 12.86 -13.79 10.09
N PRO A 127 12.62 -14.71 9.12
CA PRO A 127 11.64 -14.49 8.07
C PRO A 127 10.24 -14.24 8.65
N ALA A 128 9.67 -13.08 8.33
CA ALA A 128 8.26 -12.81 8.53
C ALA A 128 7.53 -13.16 7.23
N LEU A 129 6.44 -13.90 7.37
CA LEU A 129 5.63 -14.40 6.29
C LEU A 129 4.25 -13.74 6.39
N ASP A 130 4.00 -12.78 5.51
CA ASP A 130 2.73 -12.09 5.39
C ASP A 130 1.84 -12.85 4.40
N PHE A 131 0.62 -13.13 4.79
CA PHE A 131 -0.42 -13.67 3.92
C PHE A 131 -1.64 -12.78 3.99
N SER A 132 -2.25 -12.52 2.85
CA SER A 132 -3.54 -11.85 2.81
C SER A 132 -4.40 -12.37 1.68
N VAL A 133 -5.70 -12.37 1.93
CA VAL A 133 -6.71 -12.80 0.98
C VAL A 133 -7.85 -11.80 1.03
N ALA A 134 -8.37 -11.44 -0.14
CA ALA A 134 -9.63 -10.73 -0.24
C ALA A 134 -10.53 -11.43 -1.26
N ILE A 135 -11.82 -11.48 -0.97
CA ILE A 135 -12.86 -12.09 -1.79
C ILE A 135 -14.01 -11.10 -1.97
N GLY A 136 -14.65 -11.15 -3.14
CA GLY A 136 -15.82 -10.35 -3.43
C GLY A 136 -15.78 -9.74 -4.81
N THR A 137 -16.30 -8.53 -4.91
CA THR A 137 -16.48 -7.75 -6.14
C THR A 137 -15.81 -6.38 -5.97
N PRO A 138 -15.67 -5.59 -7.05
CA PRO A 138 -15.18 -4.21 -6.94
C PRO A 138 -16.05 -3.33 -6.02
N SER A 139 -17.32 -3.71 -5.80
CA SER A 139 -18.27 -2.98 -4.96
C SER A 139 -18.27 -3.45 -3.51
N ILE A 140 -18.07 -4.73 -3.24
CA ILE A 140 -18.04 -5.29 -1.88
C ILE A 140 -16.89 -6.28 -1.79
N ALA A 141 -15.93 -6.03 -0.90
CA ALA A 141 -14.80 -6.91 -0.69
C ALA A 141 -14.63 -7.21 0.80
N PHE A 142 -14.44 -8.48 1.12
CA PHE A 142 -14.05 -8.98 2.43
C PHE A 142 -12.63 -9.47 2.36
N GLY A 143 -11.85 -9.34 3.41
CA GLY A 143 -10.55 -9.98 3.43
C GLY A 143 -9.97 -10.09 4.81
N ALA A 144 -8.85 -10.79 4.87
CA ALA A 144 -8.05 -10.95 6.06
C ALA A 144 -6.56 -10.93 5.71
N GLU A 145 -5.74 -10.49 6.65
CA GLU A 145 -4.28 -10.62 6.60
C GLU A 145 -3.78 -11.28 7.88
N ALA A 146 -2.71 -12.05 7.76
CA ALA A 146 -1.99 -12.62 8.87
C ALA A 146 -0.47 -12.53 8.62
N THR A 147 0.29 -12.24 9.67
CA THR A 147 1.76 -12.26 9.62
C THR A 147 2.28 -13.32 10.58
N TYR A 148 3.03 -14.29 10.06
CA TYR A 148 3.65 -15.37 10.80
C TYR A 148 5.16 -15.17 10.91
N ILE A 149 5.73 -15.26 12.11
CA ILE A 149 7.17 -15.17 12.33
C ILE A 149 7.72 -16.59 12.42
N THR A 150 8.50 -17.00 11.43
CA THR A 150 9.00 -18.38 11.33
C THR A 150 9.97 -18.78 12.45
N THR A 151 10.64 -17.81 13.08
CA THR A 151 11.59 -18.07 14.17
C THR A 151 10.91 -18.35 15.51
N SER A 152 9.87 -17.60 15.87
CA SER A 152 9.13 -17.79 17.12
C SER A 152 7.96 -18.77 16.98
N GLY A 153 7.55 -19.07 15.75
CA GLY A 153 6.33 -19.82 15.50
C GLY A 153 5.05 -19.04 15.84
N GLU A 154 5.15 -17.72 16.02
CA GLU A 154 4.03 -16.89 16.46
C GLU A 154 3.32 -16.20 15.28
N LEU A 155 1.99 -16.14 15.36
CA LEU A 155 1.19 -15.20 14.57
C LEU A 155 1.31 -13.80 15.17
N ALA A 156 2.20 -12.99 14.60
CA ALA A 156 2.45 -11.63 15.07
C ALA A 156 1.28 -10.68 14.83
N LYS A 157 0.55 -10.86 13.72
CA LYS A 157 -0.53 -9.97 13.30
C LYS A 157 -1.67 -10.78 12.67
N TYR A 158 -2.91 -10.41 12.98
CA TYR A 158 -4.11 -10.89 12.30
C TYR A 158 -5.10 -9.75 12.20
N ASN A 159 -5.51 -9.42 10.98
CA ASN A 159 -6.52 -8.42 10.73
C ASN A 159 -7.60 -9.01 9.82
N ALA A 160 -8.82 -8.51 9.97
CA ALA A 160 -9.95 -8.80 9.11
C ALA A 160 -10.64 -7.50 8.73
N GLY A 161 -11.21 -7.43 7.54
CA GLY A 161 -11.83 -6.20 7.08
C GLY A 161 -12.86 -6.42 5.99
N VAL A 162 -13.76 -5.46 5.90
CA VAL A 162 -14.77 -5.36 4.87
C VAL A 162 -14.74 -3.96 4.28
N SER A 163 -14.94 -3.88 2.98
CA SER A 163 -15.13 -2.60 2.27
C SER A 163 -16.35 -2.66 1.37
N LEU A 164 -17.05 -1.54 1.32
CA LEU A 164 -18.21 -1.27 0.49
C LEU A 164 -17.89 -0.03 -0.34
N THR A 165 -17.66 -0.23 -1.64
CA THR A 165 -17.47 0.82 -2.62
C THR A 165 -18.75 0.99 -3.43
N LYS A 166 -19.34 2.17 -3.36
CA LYS A 166 -20.40 2.67 -4.21
C LYS A 166 -19.83 3.76 -5.14
N PRO A 167 -20.52 4.13 -6.24
CA PRO A 167 -20.04 5.17 -7.15
C PRO A 167 -19.72 6.50 -6.44
N ASP A 168 -20.57 6.92 -5.50
CA ASP A 168 -20.45 8.20 -4.81
C ASP A 168 -19.91 8.06 -3.37
N SER A 169 -19.60 6.86 -2.88
CA SER A 169 -19.20 6.65 -1.48
C SER A 169 -18.36 5.41 -1.28
N ASN A 170 -17.45 5.43 -0.32
CA ASN A 170 -16.65 4.27 0.08
C ASN A 170 -16.68 4.16 1.60
N ALA A 171 -17.05 2.98 2.11
CA ALA A 171 -17.02 2.66 3.53
C ALA A 171 -16.12 1.45 3.75
N SER A 172 -15.32 1.46 4.80
CA SER A 172 -14.50 0.31 5.17
C SER A 172 -14.43 0.16 6.68
N VAL A 173 -14.46 -1.08 7.13
CA VAL A 173 -14.25 -1.45 8.54
C VAL A 173 -13.14 -2.48 8.58
N ILE A 174 -12.12 -2.23 9.39
CA ILE A 174 -10.97 -3.12 9.57
C ILE A 174 -10.79 -3.35 11.07
N LEU A 175 -10.88 -4.61 11.47
CA LEU A 175 -10.45 -5.09 12.77
C LEU A 175 -8.97 -5.48 12.64
N ALA A 176 -8.11 -4.83 13.43
CA ALA A 176 -6.66 -4.98 13.37
C ALA A 176 -6.08 -5.42 14.71
N ASP A 177 -4.81 -5.82 14.68
CA ASP A 177 -3.98 -6.05 15.86
C ASP A 177 -4.57 -7.14 16.78
N LYS A 178 -4.96 -8.28 16.19
CA LYS A 178 -5.60 -9.42 16.91
C LYS A 178 -6.94 -9.05 17.58
N GLY A 179 -7.60 -7.99 17.11
CA GLY A 179 -8.88 -7.52 17.65
C GLY A 179 -8.77 -6.31 18.55
N ASP A 180 -7.56 -5.83 18.81
CA ASP A 180 -7.30 -4.72 19.74
C ASP A 180 -7.66 -3.35 19.15
N SER A 181 -7.59 -3.20 17.81
CA SER A 181 -7.93 -1.95 17.15
C SER A 181 -9.05 -2.12 16.12
N ILE A 182 -10.02 -1.22 16.14
CA ILE A 182 -11.04 -1.11 15.10
C ILE A 182 -10.82 0.20 14.35
N ARG A 183 -10.72 0.11 13.03
CA ARG A 183 -10.70 1.27 12.13
C ARG A 183 -11.97 1.28 11.29
N VAL A 184 -12.70 2.37 11.37
CA VAL A 184 -13.87 2.65 10.54
C VAL A 184 -13.55 3.88 9.70
N SER A 185 -13.60 3.74 8.37
CA SER A 185 -13.38 4.86 7.45
C SER A 185 -14.58 5.01 6.53
N TYR A 186 -15.01 6.25 6.31
CA TYR A 186 -16.12 6.61 5.44
C TYR A 186 -15.72 7.77 4.56
N LEU A 187 -15.97 7.65 3.27
CA LEU A 187 -15.70 8.62 2.23
C LEU A 187 -16.98 8.84 1.43
N HIS A 188 -17.31 10.09 1.16
CA HIS A 188 -18.42 10.50 0.31
C HIS A 188 -17.95 11.53 -0.70
N HIS A 189 -18.21 11.29 -1.98
CA HIS A 189 -17.93 12.22 -3.06
C HIS A 189 -19.16 13.11 -3.29
N LEU A 190 -18.97 14.43 -3.16
CA LEU A 190 -20.02 15.42 -3.38
C LEU A 190 -19.98 15.86 -4.85
N THR A 191 -20.56 15.03 -5.71
CA THR A 191 -20.58 15.25 -7.17
C THR A 191 -21.45 16.45 -7.58
N HIS A 192 -22.39 16.87 -6.72
CA HIS A 192 -23.39 17.90 -7.03
C HIS A 192 -22.99 19.34 -6.62
N LEU A 193 -21.83 19.54 -5.99
CA LEU A 193 -21.38 20.83 -5.41
C LEU A 193 -19.91 21.14 -5.77
N ASN A 194 -19.60 21.29 -7.07
CA ASN A 194 -18.27 21.68 -7.57
C ASN A 194 -17.10 20.73 -7.25
N GLY A 195 -17.36 19.44 -6.98
CA GLY A 195 -16.31 18.42 -6.91
C GLY A 195 -15.56 18.33 -5.57
N GLY A 196 -16.27 18.32 -4.45
CA GLY A 196 -15.70 18.09 -3.11
C GLY A 196 -15.74 16.62 -2.68
N SER A 197 -14.93 16.24 -1.67
CA SER A 197 -15.01 14.93 -1.02
C SER A 197 -14.96 15.11 0.50
N VAL A 198 -15.83 14.41 1.22
CA VAL A 198 -15.84 14.40 2.69
C VAL A 198 -15.39 13.03 3.15
N VAL A 199 -14.45 13.01 4.08
CA VAL A 199 -13.89 11.78 4.62
C VAL A 199 -13.82 11.84 6.14
N GLY A 200 -14.21 10.76 6.79
CA GLY A 200 -14.10 10.57 8.24
C GLY A 200 -13.44 9.23 8.52
N GLU A 201 -12.50 9.20 9.46
CA GLU A 201 -11.92 7.97 9.99
C GLU A 201 -11.98 8.00 11.51
N ILE A 202 -12.44 6.89 12.09
CA ILE A 202 -12.47 6.66 13.53
C ILE A 202 -11.59 5.44 13.79
N ARG A 203 -10.61 5.62 14.67
CA ARG A 203 -9.79 4.52 15.18
C ARG A 203 -10.05 4.36 16.67
N VAL A 204 -10.58 3.20 17.04
CA VAL A 204 -10.73 2.78 18.43
C VAL A 204 -9.61 1.79 18.73
N VAL A 205 -8.99 1.93 19.90
CA VAL A 205 -7.96 1.02 20.42
C VAL A 205 -8.42 0.61 21.81
N HIS A 206 -8.54 -0.69 22.07
CA HIS A 206 -8.72 -1.19 23.42
C HIS A 206 -7.36 -1.08 24.14
N GLN A 207 -7.35 -0.57 25.37
CA GLN A 207 -6.18 -0.57 26.26
C GLN A 207 -6.38 -1.61 27.34
#